data_AF-A0A9E1PBK4-F1
#
_entry.id   AF-A0A9E1PBK4-F1
#
_cell.length_a   1.000
_cell.length_b   1.000
_cell.length_c   1.000
_cell.angle_alpha   90.00
_cell.angle_beta   90.00
_cell.angle_gamma   90.00
#
_symmetry.space_group_name_H-M   'P 1'
#
loop_
_entity.id
_entity.type
_entity.pdbx_description
1 polymer ?
#
loop_
_entity_poly.entity_id
_entity_poly.type
_entity_poly.pdbx_seq_one_letter_code
_entity_poly.pdbx_strand_id
1 'polypeptide(L)' 'PIDDTVAFKKTLYNDYQIEMPVMRHIEHTAFRISIQGYNTQADIDHLINALEELI' A
#
# COMPACT_ATOMS: atom_id res chain seq x y z
N PRO A 1 9.37 -9.83 2.98
CA PRO A 1 8.36 -9.49 4.01
C PRO A 1 8.65 -8.08 4.53
N ILE A 2 7.62 -7.28 4.81
CA ILE A 2 7.81 -5.95 5.41
C ILE A 2 7.82 -6.13 6.92
N ASP A 3 8.94 -5.81 7.54
CA ASP A 3 9.16 -6.05 8.98
C ASP A 3 8.46 -5.02 9.86
N ASP A 4 8.51 -3.74 9.49
CA ASP A 4 7.77 -2.67 10.17
C ASP A 4 6.59 -2.20 9.32
N THR A 5 5.44 -2.83 9.52
CA THR A 5 4.20 -2.46 8.83
C THR A 5 3.67 -1.09 9.24
N VAL A 6 4.04 -0.56 10.41
CA VAL A 6 3.61 0.75 10.88
C VAL A 6 4.40 1.85 10.17
N ALA A 7 5.72 1.70 10.07
CA ALA A 7 6.56 2.61 9.30
C ALA A 7 6.14 2.61 7.82
N PHE A 8 5.92 1.42 7.24
CA PHE A 8 5.50 1.31 5.85
C PHE A 8 4.15 2.01 5.58
N LYS A 9 3.17 1.87 6.47
CA LYS A 9 1.89 2.62 6.37
C LYS A 9 2.09 4.13 6.44
N LYS A 10 3.02 4.61 7.28
CA LYS A 10 3.34 6.04 7.35
C LYS A 10 3.97 6.55 6.07
N THR A 11 4.89 5.80 5.47
CA THR A 11 5.49 6.15 4.17
C THR A 11 4.44 6.21 3.07
N LEU A 12 3.60 5.17 2.93
CA LEU A 12 2.51 5.17 1.95
C LEU A 12 1.60 6.40 2.09
N TYR A 13 1.21 6.76 3.31
CA TYR A 13 0.33 7.89 3.55
C TYR A 13 1.03 9.24 3.35
N ASN A 14 2.18 9.46 3.98
CA ASN A 14 2.84 10.76 3.97
C ASN A 14 3.44 11.09 2.59
N ASP A 15 4.09 10.12 1.97
CA ASP A 15 4.96 10.38 0.81
C ASP A 15 4.21 10.10 -0.50
N TYR A 16 3.30 9.11 -0.50
CA TYR A 16 2.55 8.70 -1.70
C TYR A 16 1.05 9.00 -1.62
N GLN A 17 0.54 9.53 -0.50
CA GLN A 17 -0.89 9.81 -0.30
C GLN A 17 -1.79 8.58 -0.50
N ILE A 18 -1.29 7.39 -0.17
CA ILE A 18 -2.02 6.12 -0.25
C ILE A 18 -2.42 5.66 1.15
N GLU A 19 -3.71 5.54 1.39
CA GLU A 19 -4.24 4.95 2.62
C GLU A 19 -4.76 3.52 2.37
N MET A 20 -4.09 2.52 2.95
CA MET A 20 -4.58 1.14 2.94
C MET A 20 -4.14 0.35 4.17
N PRO A 21 -4.90 -0.68 4.59
CA PRO A 21 -4.44 -1.61 5.60
C PRO A 21 -3.24 -2.45 5.14
N VAL A 22 -2.15 -2.37 5.92
CA VAL A 22 -1.02 -3.30 5.84
C VAL A 22 -0.98 -4.11 7.11
N MET A 23 -1.04 -5.43 6.98
CA MET A 23 -1.18 -6.36 8.09
C MET A 23 -0.04 -7.38 8.04
N ARG A 24 0.49 -7.71 9.21
CA ARG A 24 1.41 -8.84 9.37
C ARG A 24 0.65 -10.02 9.95
N HIS A 25 0.75 -11.16 9.29
CA HIS A 25 0.23 -12.42 9.78
C HIS A 25 1.35 -13.47 9.74
N ILE A 26 1.86 -13.83 10.92
CA ILE A 26 3.01 -14.73 11.11
C ILE A 26 4.25 -14.16 10.38
N GLU A 27 4.74 -14.83 9.34
CA GLU A 27 5.91 -14.41 8.54
C GLU A 27 5.53 -13.71 7.23
N HIS A 28 4.23 -13.51 6.98
CA HIS A 28 3.74 -12.87 5.77
C HIS A 28 3.20 -11.47 6.06
N THR A 29 3.49 -10.56 5.14
CA THR A 29 2.82 -9.26 5.06
C THR A 29 1.77 -9.33 3.97
N ALA A 30 0.57 -8.85 4.26
CA ALA A 30 -0.51 -8.75 3.30
C ALA A 30 -1.06 -7.32 3.27
N PHE A 31 -1.46 -6.90 2.08
CA PHE A 31 -2.17 -5.65 1.86
C PHE A 31 -3.65 -5.95 1.66
N ARG A 32 -4.52 -5.10 2.23
CA ARG A 32 -5.94 -5.10 1.88
C ARG A 32 -6.21 -3.91 0.99
N ILE A 33 -6.55 -4.16 -0.25
CA ILE A 33 -6.87 -3.09 -1.21
C ILE A 33 -8.37 -3.12 -1.48
N SER A 34 -8.99 -1.95 -1.60
CA SER A 34 -10.40 -1.81 -1.96
C SER A 34 -10.49 -0.88 -3.17
N ILE A 35 -10.80 -1.47 -4.32
CA ILE A 35 -11.01 -0.73 -5.59
C ILE A 35 -12.51 -0.61 -5.81
N GLN A 36 -12.95 0.58 -6.21
CA GLN A 36 -14.34 0.94 -6.44
C GLN A 36 -14.52 1.61 -7.80
N GLY A 37 -15.77 1.78 -8.24
CA GLY A 37 -16.08 2.39 -9.54
C GLY A 37 -15.67 3.86 -9.68
N TYR A 38 -15.29 4.53 -8.57
CA TYR A 38 -14.75 5.89 -8.60
C TYR A 38 -13.22 5.95 -8.73
N ASN A 39 -12.51 4.82 -8.61
CA ASN A 39 -11.08 4.79 -8.89
C ASN A 39 -10.85 4.82 -10.40
N THR A 40 -9.91 5.64 -10.83
CA THR A 40 -9.45 5.74 -12.20
C THR A 40 -8.29 4.79 -12.46
N GLN A 41 -7.95 4.55 -13.73
CA GLN A 41 -6.74 3.81 -14.08
C GLN A 41 -5.49 4.47 -13.48
N ALA A 42 -5.43 5.81 -13.48
CA ALA A 42 -4.32 6.56 -12.90
C ALA A 42 -4.16 6.31 -11.39
N ASP A 43 -5.27 6.15 -10.65
CA ASP A 43 -5.20 5.80 -9.21
C ASP A 43 -4.59 4.41 -9.00
N ILE A 44 -4.90 3.46 -9.89
CA ILE A 44 -4.35 2.11 -9.84
C ILE A 44 -2.87 2.11 -10.22
N ASP A 45 -2.50 2.83 -11.27
CA ASP A 45 -1.11 2.95 -11.71
C ASP A 45 -0.25 3.62 -10.63
N HIS A 46 -0.79 4.64 -9.95
CA HIS A 46 -0.12 5.30 -8.82
C HIS A 46 0.15 4.32 -7.67
N LEU A 47 -0.85 3.51 -7.29
CA LEU A 47 -0.69 2.47 -6.27
C LEU A 47 0.38 1.44 -6.68
N ILE A 48 0.37 0.96 -7.92
CA ILE A 48 1.33 -0.04 -8.40
C ILE A 48 2.75 0.54 -8.38
N ASN A 49 2.95 1.71 -8.97
CA ASN A 49 4.27 2.34 -9.05
C ASN A 49 4.86 2.61 -7.66
N ALA A 50 4.04 3.08 -6.71
CA ALA A 50 4.48 3.29 -5.33
C ALA A 50 4.89 1.99 -4.64
N LEU A 51 4.17 0.88 -4.89
CA LEU A 51 4.52 -0.42 -4.32
C LEU A 51 5.77 -1.02 -4.96
N GLU A 52 5.98 -0.85 -6.26
CA GLU A 52 7.20 -1.27 -6.97
C GLU A 52 8.45 -0.51 -6.52
N GLU A 53 8.31 0.76 -6.13
CA GLU A 53 9.43 1.56 -5.60
C GLU A 53 9.83 1.13 -4.18
N LEU A 54 8.86 0.67 -3.37
CA LEU A 54 9.04 0.42 -1.94
C LEU A 54 9.35 -1.04 -1.58
N ILE A 55 9.18 -2.01 -2.49
CA ILE A 55 9.23 -3.46 -2.22
C ILE A 55 10.14 -4.17 -3.22
#